data_AF-A0A974I584-F1
#
_entry.id   AF-A0A974I584-F1
#
_cell.length_a   1.000
_cell.length_b   1.000
_cell.length_c   1.000
_cell.angle_alpha   90.00
_cell.angle_beta   90.00
_cell.angle_gamma   90.00
#
_symmetry.space_group_name_H-M   'P 1'
#
loop_
_entity.id
_entity.type
_entity.pdbx_description
1 polymer ?
#
loop_
_entity_poly.entity_id
_entity_poly.type
_entity_poly.pdbx_seq_one_letter_code
_entity_poly.pdbx_strand_id
1 'polypeptide(L)'
;MKVLVGGQSCKSEHETTVFSAFLSTMSNILILLLLISFSSCSNSQNVVTQDTAVSVLPGGSVGLSCSLTGGSVTGTNRPNWIHQTLGSIPKLAVGSWGTGNQNYRPSGTPERFTGAITGGKAVLSISRAQAEDDGVYYCALWTGSAPTVIHINAQQRH
;
A
#
# COMPACT_ATOMS: atom_id res chain seq x y z
N MET A 1 14.27 -4.83 -19.71
CA MET A 1 13.28 -4.06 -20.49
C MET A 1 13.41 -2.59 -20.06
N LYS A 2 14.03 -1.74 -20.88
CA LYS A 2 14.18 -0.30 -20.59
C LYS A 2 12.91 0.40 -21.06
N VAL A 3 12.13 0.96 -20.14
CA VAL A 3 11.04 1.86 -20.51
C VAL A 3 11.60 3.27 -20.54
N LEU A 4 11.83 3.77 -21.75
CA LEU A 4 11.99 5.19 -22.04
C LEU A 4 10.59 5.80 -22.16
N VAL A 5 10.29 6.83 -21.37
CA VAL A 5 9.20 7.77 -21.64
C VAL A 5 9.89 9.14 -21.56
N GLY A 6 10.12 9.86 -22.65
CA GLY A 6 9.15 10.21 -23.69
C GLY A 6 8.70 11.64 -23.39
N GLY A 7 9.50 12.62 -23.83
CA GLY A 7 9.21 14.04 -23.65
C GLY A 7 8.18 14.56 -24.65
N GLN A 8 7.46 15.61 -24.26
CA GLN A 8 6.70 16.53 -25.12
C GLN A 8 6.96 17.93 -24.54
N SER A 9 7.65 18.85 -25.22
CA SER A 9 7.33 19.60 -26.45
C SER A 9 6.18 20.60 -26.27
N CYS A 10 6.53 21.88 -26.07
CA CYS A 10 5.65 23.02 -26.34
C CYS A 10 6.38 23.97 -27.31
N LYS A 11 5.70 24.32 -28.41
CA LYS A 11 6.16 25.18 -29.50
C LYS A 11 5.07 26.23 -29.78
N SER A 12 5.43 27.51 -29.91
CA SER A 12 4.96 28.43 -30.98
C SER A 12 5.46 29.87 -30.75
N GLU A 13 5.96 30.47 -31.83
CA GLU A 13 6.37 31.88 -32.02
C GLU A 13 5.16 32.77 -32.39
N HIS A 14 5.18 34.08 -32.07
CA HIS A 14 5.30 35.23 -33.02
C HIS A 14 4.82 36.60 -32.45
N GLU A 15 5.75 37.57 -32.56
CA GLU A 15 5.69 39.03 -32.87
C GLU A 15 4.70 40.06 -32.27
N THR A 16 5.09 41.32 -32.49
CA THR A 16 5.06 42.48 -31.58
C THR A 16 4.17 43.62 -32.10
N THR A 17 3.69 44.48 -31.18
CA THR A 17 3.43 45.95 -31.32
C THR A 17 2.00 46.44 -31.65
N VAL A 18 1.29 47.00 -30.65
CA VAL A 18 0.44 48.21 -30.79
C VAL A 18 0.41 49.06 -29.49
N PHE A 19 1.33 50.02 -29.41
CA PHE A 19 1.23 51.40 -28.91
C PHE A 19 0.22 51.82 -27.80
N SER A 20 0.73 51.92 -26.56
CA SER A 20 0.91 53.18 -25.78
C SER A 20 -0.26 54.03 -25.24
N ALA A 21 -1.45 53.50 -24.94
CA ALA A 21 -2.44 54.24 -24.13
C ALA A 21 -3.17 53.41 -23.03
N PHE A 22 -2.77 52.16 -22.81
CA PHE A 22 -3.39 51.24 -21.84
C PHE A 22 -2.47 50.87 -20.65
N LEU A 23 -1.40 51.65 -20.43
CA LEU A 23 -0.20 51.23 -19.71
C LEU A 23 -0.32 51.09 -18.19
N SER A 24 -1.33 51.66 -17.50
CA SER A 24 -1.45 51.53 -16.03
C SER A 24 -2.29 50.34 -15.58
N THR A 25 -3.37 50.01 -16.30
CA THR A 25 -4.25 48.88 -15.97
C THR A 25 -3.74 47.56 -16.55
N MET A 26 -3.07 47.59 -17.70
CA MET A 26 -2.39 46.43 -18.26
C MET A 26 -1.22 45.98 -17.40
N SER A 27 -0.59 46.88 -16.63
CA SER A 27 0.53 46.56 -15.72
C SER A 27 0.10 45.61 -14.58
N ASN A 28 -1.02 45.92 -13.91
CA ASN A 28 -1.56 45.07 -12.83
C ASN A 28 -2.06 43.72 -13.34
N ILE A 29 -2.64 43.68 -14.55
CA ILE A 29 -3.09 42.44 -15.18
C ILE A 29 -1.89 41.59 -15.62
N LEU A 30 -0.83 42.19 -16.17
CA LEU A 30 0.42 41.50 -16.49
C LEU A 30 1.09 40.94 -15.24
N ILE A 31 1.11 41.70 -14.14
CA ILE A 31 1.66 41.25 -12.84
C ILE A 31 0.83 40.07 -12.30
N LEU A 32 -0.50 40.12 -12.36
CA LEU A 32 -1.35 38.98 -11.98
C LEU A 32 -1.08 37.75 -12.86
N LEU A 33 -0.96 37.92 -14.17
CA LEU A 33 -0.71 36.82 -15.11
C LEU A 33 0.68 36.19 -14.93
N LEU A 34 1.69 37.01 -14.60
CA LEU A 34 3.03 36.55 -14.22
C LEU A 34 3.00 35.77 -12.90
N LEU A 35 2.25 36.22 -11.90
CA LEU A 35 2.10 35.52 -10.62
C LEU A 35 1.39 34.16 -10.77
N ILE A 36 0.44 34.03 -11.70
CA ILE A 36 -0.27 32.76 -11.98
C ILE A 36 0.65 31.77 -12.74
N SER A 37 1.59 32.27 -13.54
CA SER A 37 2.52 31.43 -14.33
C SER A 37 3.77 30.95 -13.56
N PHE A 38 3.97 31.41 -12.31
CA PHE A 38 4.93 30.81 -11.36
C PHE A 38 4.35 29.63 -10.56
N SER A 39 3.29 28.99 -11.06
CA SER A 39 2.83 27.69 -10.54
C SER A 39 3.92 26.64 -10.82
N SER A 40 4.86 26.57 -9.88
CA SER A 40 5.97 25.64 -9.88
C SER A 40 5.40 24.24 -10.06
N CYS A 41 5.85 23.55 -11.12
CA CYS A 41 5.58 22.14 -11.30
C CYS A 41 6.13 21.43 -10.07
N SER A 42 5.25 21.09 -9.14
CA SER A 42 5.63 20.41 -7.91
C SER A 42 6.00 19.00 -8.33
N ASN A 43 7.31 18.70 -8.37
CA ASN A 43 7.80 17.34 -8.53
C ASN A 43 7.42 16.57 -7.27
N SER A 44 6.17 16.10 -7.15
CA SER A 44 5.86 15.05 -6.20
C SER A 44 6.50 13.78 -6.75
N GLN A 45 7.75 13.53 -6.37
CA GLN A 45 8.34 12.23 -6.56
C GLN A 45 7.54 11.28 -5.66
N ASN A 46 6.68 10.46 -6.27
CA ASN A 46 6.01 9.37 -5.57
C ASN A 46 7.11 8.41 -5.11
N VAL A 47 7.60 8.59 -3.89
CA VAL A 47 8.47 7.60 -3.24
C VAL A 47 7.59 6.40 -2.94
N VAL A 48 7.76 5.33 -3.70
CA VAL A 48 7.18 4.03 -3.38
C VAL A 48 7.97 3.48 -2.20
N THR A 49 7.56 3.83 -0.98
CA THR A 49 7.96 3.09 0.22
C THR A 49 7.21 1.76 0.21
N GLN A 50 7.78 0.78 -0.48
CA GLN A 50 7.30 -0.60 -0.41
C GLN A 50 7.63 -1.13 0.99
N ASP A 51 6.60 -1.37 1.81
CA ASP A 51 6.78 -2.06 3.10
C ASP A 51 7.59 -3.34 2.90
N THR A 52 8.34 -3.73 3.93
CA THR A 52 9.26 -4.89 3.94
C THR A 52 8.64 -6.10 3.23
N ALA A 53 9.04 -6.32 1.98
CA ALA A 53 8.59 -7.44 1.17
C ALA A 53 9.18 -8.74 1.72
N VAL A 54 8.33 -9.64 2.21
CA VAL A 54 8.75 -10.96 2.69
C VAL A 54 8.70 -11.95 1.53
N SER A 55 9.84 -12.55 1.20
CA SER A 55 10.01 -13.47 0.06
C SER A 55 10.19 -14.92 0.43
N VAL A 56 9.57 -15.82 -0.34
CA VAL A 56 9.65 -17.27 -0.17
C VAL A 56 9.74 -17.96 -1.53
N LEU A 57 10.56 -19.01 -1.61
CA LEU A 57 10.64 -19.88 -2.79
C LEU A 57 9.40 -20.79 -2.87
N PRO A 58 9.01 -21.24 -4.07
CA PRO A 58 7.97 -22.26 -4.22
C PRO A 58 8.26 -23.50 -3.36
N GLY A 59 7.24 -23.98 -2.65
CA GLY A 59 7.35 -25.09 -1.69
C GLY A 59 7.98 -24.72 -0.33
N GLY A 60 8.52 -23.52 -0.19
CA GLY A 60 9.09 -23.02 1.07
C GLY A 60 8.03 -22.69 2.12
N SER A 61 8.49 -22.22 3.29
CA SER A 61 7.62 -21.73 4.36
C SER A 61 7.97 -20.30 4.74
N VAL A 62 6.97 -19.50 5.06
CA VAL A 62 7.13 -18.08 5.44
C VAL A 62 6.20 -17.71 6.59
N GLY A 63 6.68 -16.84 7.48
CA GLY A 63 5.90 -16.25 8.57
C GLY A 63 5.73 -14.75 8.37
N LEU A 64 4.48 -14.28 8.30
CA LEU A 64 4.13 -12.86 8.28
C LEU A 64 3.76 -12.44 9.70
N SER A 65 4.34 -11.33 10.19
CA SER A 65 4.17 -10.88 11.57
C SER A 65 3.48 -9.52 11.66
N CYS A 66 2.54 -9.41 12.58
CA CYS A 66 1.71 -8.24 12.84
C CYS A 66 1.78 -7.87 14.33
N SER A 67 2.14 -6.62 14.63
CA SER A 67 2.40 -6.14 16.00
C SER A 67 1.59 -4.89 16.27
N LEU A 68 1.19 -4.65 17.52
CA LEU A 68 0.56 -3.39 17.91
C LEU A 68 1.62 -2.34 18.24
N THR A 69 1.44 -1.12 17.75
CA THR A 69 2.28 0.01 18.17
C THR A 69 1.98 0.36 19.62
N GLY A 70 3.02 0.37 20.47
CA GLY A 70 2.87 0.71 21.89
C GLY A 70 2.22 -0.38 22.75
N GLY A 71 2.13 -1.63 22.27
CA GLY A 71 1.52 -2.72 23.02
C GLY A 71 1.89 -4.11 22.51
N SER A 72 1.28 -5.14 23.10
CA SER A 72 1.47 -6.54 22.74
C SER A 72 0.15 -7.14 22.26
N VAL A 73 0.21 -8.00 21.24
CA VAL A 73 -0.91 -8.87 20.86
C VAL A 73 -1.02 -10.00 21.89
N THR A 74 -2.21 -10.20 22.42
CA THR A 74 -2.52 -11.16 23.50
C THR A 74 -3.69 -12.05 23.08
N GLY A 75 -3.96 -13.12 23.85
CA GLY A 75 -5.03 -14.08 23.53
C GLY A 75 -6.46 -13.53 23.57
N THR A 76 -6.66 -12.28 24.01
CA THR A 76 -7.95 -11.56 23.92
C THR A 76 -8.12 -10.81 22.60
N ASN A 77 -7.04 -10.62 21.84
CA ASN A 77 -7.08 -10.03 20.52
C ASN A 77 -7.53 -11.05 19.48
N ARG A 78 -8.20 -10.57 18.43
CA ARG A 78 -8.68 -11.42 17.32
C ARG A 78 -8.03 -11.00 16.01
N PRO A 79 -6.87 -11.58 15.65
CA PRO A 79 -6.25 -11.34 14.36
C PRO A 79 -7.06 -11.97 13.23
N ASN A 80 -7.22 -11.22 12.15
CA ASN A 80 -7.77 -11.69 10.89
C ASN A 80 -6.78 -11.37 9.78
N TRP A 81 -6.40 -12.39 9.03
CA TRP A 81 -5.48 -12.34 7.90
C TRP A 81 -6.27 -12.37 6.60
N ILE A 82 -6.15 -11.30 5.82
CA ILE A 82 -6.81 -11.15 4.54
C ILE A 82 -5.73 -11.21 3.46
N HIS A 83 -5.95 -12.03 2.44
CA HIS A 83 -5.05 -12.16 1.31
C HIS A 83 -5.69 -11.56 0.06
N GLN A 84 -4.91 -10.80 -0.71
CA GLN A 84 -5.31 -10.24 -1.99
C GLN A 84 -4.22 -10.45 -3.04
N THR A 85 -4.49 -11.34 -3.99
CA THR A 85 -3.72 -11.43 -5.23
C THR A 85 -3.94 -10.16 -6.06
N LEU A 86 -2.93 -9.72 -6.80
CA LEU A 86 -3.02 -8.51 -7.63
C LEU A 86 -4.22 -8.57 -8.59
N GLY A 87 -5.04 -7.52 -8.60
CA GLY A 87 -6.25 -7.46 -9.44
C GLY A 87 -7.44 -8.31 -8.97
N SER A 88 -7.33 -8.98 -7.82
CA SER A 88 -8.42 -9.79 -7.25
C SER A 88 -9.10 -9.09 -6.07
N ILE A 89 -10.26 -9.61 -5.66
CA ILE A 89 -10.99 -9.16 -4.47
C ILE A 89 -10.28 -9.72 -3.22
N PRO A 90 -10.05 -8.91 -2.16
CA PRO A 90 -9.50 -9.41 -0.90
C PRO A 90 -10.34 -10.53 -0.29
N LYS A 91 -9.70 -11.59 0.21
CA LYS A 91 -10.36 -12.74 0.83
C LYS A 91 -9.77 -13.04 2.20
N LEU A 92 -10.62 -13.45 3.14
CA LEU A 92 -10.15 -13.92 4.44
C LEU A 92 -9.36 -15.23 4.25
N ALA A 93 -8.08 -15.22 4.62
CA ALA A 93 -7.24 -16.41 4.65
C ALA A 93 -7.42 -17.14 5.98
N VAL A 94 -7.19 -16.45 7.10
CA VAL A 94 -7.31 -17.02 8.45
C VAL A 94 -7.94 -15.99 9.38
N GLY A 95 -9.04 -16.33 10.03
CA GLY A 95 -9.62 -15.56 11.12
C GLY A 95 -9.25 -16.14 12.48
N SER A 96 -9.48 -15.37 13.54
CA SER A 96 -9.45 -15.87 14.91
C SER A 96 -10.81 -15.61 15.57
N TRP A 97 -11.42 -16.65 16.13
CA TRP A 97 -12.63 -16.52 16.94
C TRP A 97 -12.34 -16.82 18.41
N GLY A 98 -13.22 -16.34 19.32
CA GLY A 98 -13.16 -16.68 20.73
C GLY A 98 -11.95 -16.10 21.47
N THR A 99 -11.52 -16.80 22.52
CA THR A 99 -10.31 -16.53 23.31
C THR A 99 -9.31 -17.66 23.07
N GLY A 100 -8.01 -17.35 23.06
CA GLY A 100 -6.97 -18.38 22.99
C GLY A 100 -6.56 -18.82 21.57
N ASN A 101 -6.57 -17.91 20.59
CA ASN A 101 -5.97 -18.14 19.27
C ASN A 101 -6.59 -19.32 18.49
N GLN A 102 -7.92 -19.42 18.50
CA GLN A 102 -8.63 -20.42 17.71
C GLN A 102 -8.70 -19.97 16.26
N ASN A 103 -7.92 -20.64 15.39
CA ASN A 103 -7.90 -20.37 13.96
C ASN A 103 -9.23 -20.80 13.31
N TYR A 104 -9.91 -19.83 12.72
CA TYR A 104 -10.98 -20.05 11.78
C TYR A 104 -10.45 -19.96 10.35
N ARG A 105 -10.89 -20.87 9.49
CA ARG A 105 -10.60 -20.83 8.06
C ARG A 105 -11.87 -20.90 7.25
N PRO A 106 -12.08 -19.95 6.32
CA PRO A 106 -13.14 -20.08 5.33
C PRO A 106 -12.99 -21.36 4.51
N SER A 107 -14.13 -21.87 4.03
CA SER A 107 -14.13 -22.97 3.07
C SER A 107 -13.33 -22.59 1.82
N GLY A 108 -12.48 -23.50 1.37
CA GLY A 108 -11.58 -23.29 0.23
C GLY A 108 -10.21 -22.69 0.59
N THR A 109 -9.98 -22.24 1.83
CA THR A 109 -8.63 -21.84 2.26
C THR A 109 -7.76 -23.08 2.48
N PRO A 110 -6.57 -23.19 1.86
CA PRO A 110 -5.68 -24.33 2.03
C PRO A 110 -5.18 -24.48 3.47
N GLU A 111 -5.00 -25.73 3.95
CA GLU A 111 -4.50 -26.07 5.31
C GLU A 111 -3.07 -25.57 5.60
N ARG A 112 -2.35 -25.12 4.58
CA ARG A 112 -0.97 -24.63 4.68
C ARG A 112 -0.79 -23.25 5.38
N PHE A 113 -1.84 -22.43 5.46
CA PHE A 113 -1.98 -21.10 6.14
C PHE A 113 -2.37 -21.11 7.64
N THR A 114 -1.48 -21.24 8.60
CA THR A 114 -1.87 -21.26 10.03
C THR A 114 -1.68 -19.90 10.72
N GLY A 115 -2.65 -19.47 11.53
CA GLY A 115 -2.54 -18.28 12.38
C GLY A 115 -2.02 -18.62 13.79
N ALA A 116 -1.25 -17.72 14.38
CA ALA A 116 -0.82 -17.83 15.77
C ALA A 116 -0.63 -16.48 16.45
N ILE A 117 -0.61 -16.47 17.79
CA ILE A 117 -0.05 -15.36 18.57
C ILE A 117 1.22 -15.88 19.22
N THR A 118 2.36 -15.28 18.88
CA THR A 118 3.68 -15.71 19.36
C THR A 118 4.55 -14.50 19.63
N GLY A 119 5.18 -14.43 20.81
CA GLY A 119 6.07 -13.33 21.18
C GLY A 119 5.41 -11.94 21.15
N GLY A 120 4.12 -11.86 21.52
CA GLY A 120 3.37 -10.60 21.51
C GLY A 120 2.96 -10.10 20.12
N LYS A 121 3.03 -10.96 19.11
CA LYS A 121 2.68 -10.64 17.72
C LYS A 121 1.69 -11.67 17.18
N ALA A 122 0.79 -11.23 16.30
CA ALA A 122 0.04 -12.16 15.46
C ALA A 122 0.94 -12.60 14.30
N VAL A 123 0.95 -13.89 14.01
CA VAL A 123 1.79 -14.51 12.98
C VAL A 123 0.90 -15.34 12.06
N LEU A 124 1.01 -15.14 10.74
CA LEU A 124 0.49 -16.06 9.72
C LEU A 124 1.65 -16.88 9.17
N SER A 125 1.57 -18.19 9.29
CA SER A 125 2.54 -19.11 8.69
C SER A 125 1.94 -19.72 7.42
N ILE A 126 2.65 -19.64 6.32
CA ILE A 126 2.29 -20.27 5.05
C ILE A 126 3.37 -21.32 4.78
N SER A 127 3.00 -22.59 4.89
CA SER A 127 3.86 -23.71 4.51
C SER A 127 3.64 -24.09 3.05
N ARG A 128 4.60 -24.75 2.41
CA ARG A 128 4.48 -25.25 1.01
C ARG A 128 3.93 -24.17 0.06
N ALA A 129 4.53 -22.98 0.10
CA ALA A 129 4.05 -21.80 -0.63
C ALA A 129 3.89 -22.10 -2.13
N GLN A 130 2.77 -21.66 -2.70
CA GLN A 130 2.41 -21.86 -4.12
C GLN A 130 2.36 -20.52 -4.84
N ALA A 131 2.33 -20.50 -6.18
CA ALA A 131 2.34 -19.26 -6.96
C ALA A 131 1.09 -18.39 -6.70
N GLU A 132 -0.02 -19.00 -6.29
CA GLU A 132 -1.25 -18.29 -5.96
C GLU A 132 -1.19 -17.59 -4.60
N ASP A 133 -0.14 -17.86 -3.79
CA ASP A 133 0.06 -17.23 -2.49
C ASP A 133 0.73 -15.85 -2.61
N ASP A 134 1.15 -15.46 -3.82
CA ASP A 134 1.67 -14.12 -4.12
C ASP A 134 0.55 -13.06 -4.08
N GLY A 135 0.80 -12.00 -3.32
CA GLY A 135 -0.19 -10.96 -3.11
C GLY A 135 0.02 -10.20 -1.81
N VAL A 136 -0.83 -9.21 -1.58
CA VAL A 136 -0.81 -8.38 -0.37
C VAL A 136 -1.55 -9.08 0.76
N TYR A 137 -0.99 -9.02 1.97
CA TYR A 137 -1.61 -9.58 3.17
C TYR A 137 -1.98 -8.45 4.15
N TYR A 138 -3.21 -8.45 4.63
CA TYR A 138 -3.67 -7.48 5.61
C TYR A 138 -3.93 -8.19 6.93
N CYS A 139 -3.48 -7.56 8.02
CA CYS A 139 -3.73 -8.01 9.38
C CYS A 139 -4.72 -7.05 10.05
N ALA A 140 -5.94 -7.51 10.30
CA ALA A 140 -6.93 -6.78 11.07
C ALA A 140 -6.98 -7.32 12.51
N LEU A 141 -6.57 -6.50 13.48
CA LEU A 141 -6.54 -6.84 14.90
C LEU A 141 -7.73 -6.20 15.62
N TRP A 142 -8.61 -7.02 16.19
CA TRP A 142 -9.64 -6.52 17.10
C TRP A 142 -9.12 -6.51 18.56
N THR A 143 -9.20 -5.35 19.21
CA THR A 143 -8.66 -5.11 20.58
C THR A 143 -9.74 -4.92 21.65
N GLY A 144 -11.02 -5.00 21.31
CA GLY A 144 -12.14 -4.84 22.24
C GLY A 144 -12.92 -3.55 22.07
N SER A 145 -12.25 -2.45 21.73
CA SER A 145 -12.87 -1.12 21.52
C SER A 145 -13.15 -0.83 20.04
N ALA A 146 -12.17 -1.03 19.16
CA ALA A 146 -12.31 -0.91 17.71
C ALA A 146 -11.25 -1.76 16.98
N PRO A 147 -11.51 -2.23 15.75
CA PRO A 147 -10.50 -2.93 14.96
C PRO A 147 -9.39 -1.97 14.51
N THR A 148 -8.14 -2.31 14.81
CA THR A 148 -6.96 -1.67 14.23
C THR A 148 -6.52 -2.49 13.02
N VAL A 149 -6.42 -1.85 11.84
CA VAL A 149 -5.95 -2.50 10.62
C VAL A 149 -4.48 -2.15 10.39
N ILE A 150 -3.65 -3.17 10.19
CA ILE A 150 -2.21 -3.05 9.89
C ILE A 150 -1.96 -3.75 8.55
N HIS A 151 -1.29 -3.06 7.63
CA HIS A 151 -1.01 -3.55 6.29
C HIS A 151 0.38 -4.22 6.28
N ILE A 152 0.50 -5.41 5.69
CA ILE A 152 1.77 -6.14 5.59
C ILE A 152 1.97 -6.60 4.14
N ASN A 153 2.88 -5.97 3.41
CA ASN A 153 3.20 -6.44 2.07
C ASN A 153 3.99 -7.76 2.15
N ALA A 154 3.42 -8.86 1.64
CA ALA A 154 4.17 -10.07 1.33
C ALA A 154 4.37 -10.15 -0.20
N GLN A 155 5.48 -10.72 -0.64
CA GLN A 155 5.81 -10.78 -2.07
C GLN A 155 6.58 -12.08 -2.32
N GLN A 156 6.10 -12.97 -3.17
CA GLN A 156 6.93 -14.11 -3.58
C GLN A 156 8.11 -13.61 -4.43
N ARG A 157 9.33 -14.12 -4.15
CA ARG A 157 10.45 -13.91 -5.07
C ARG A 157 10.50 -15.09 -6.03
N HIS A 158 10.37 -14.78 -7.31
CA HIS A 158 10.59 -15.69 -8.43
C HIS A 158 12.09 -15.89 -8.68
#